data_AF-A0A1C5X5W1-F1
#
_entry.id   AF-A0A1C5X5W1-F1
#
_cell.length_a   1.000
_cell.length_b   1.000
_cell.length_c   1.000
_cell.angle_alpha   90.00
_cell.angle_beta   90.00
_cell.angle_gamma   90.00
#
_symmetry.space_group_name_H-M   'P 1'
#
loop_
_entity.id
_entity.type
_entity.pdbx_description
1 polymer ?
#
loop_
_entity_poly.entity_id
_entity_poly.type
_entity_poly.pdbx_seq_one_letter_code
_entity_poly.pdbx_strand_id
1 'polypeptide(L)'
;MDKKAIYNLSYGVFMLSTRSGEKVNGCITNTCMQVAGNPVRVAISVLNTNYTCDLLKESGIFALSILDQTCSFATIKHFGFQSGRDVDKFADLQMPKDCNDIPYMGWNACAVISGKVVEQHDLGTHTLFIAEVVDAKLINENAPLTYADYQTKVKPKAEPKAQDKKIVGWRCRICNYVYEGSELPADFTCPICGHGVEDFEPVYEA
;
A
#
# COMPACT_ATOMS: atom_id res chain seq x y z
N MET A 1 23.87 8.24 -10.07
CA MET A 1 23.51 6.82 -9.90
C MET A 1 22.21 6.55 -10.64
N ASP A 2 22.17 5.55 -11.51
CA ASP A 2 20.91 5.12 -12.12
C ASP A 2 20.07 4.37 -11.08
N LYS A 3 18.95 4.97 -10.68
CA LYS A 3 18.06 4.40 -9.65
C LYS A 3 17.32 3.15 -10.15
N LYS A 4 17.19 2.95 -11.47
CA LYS A 4 16.52 1.77 -12.02
C LYS A 4 17.23 0.47 -11.68
N ALA A 5 18.55 0.50 -11.46
CA ALA A 5 19.32 -0.67 -11.03
C ALA A 5 18.79 -1.25 -9.71
N ILE A 6 18.31 -0.40 -8.79
CA ILE A 6 17.77 -0.84 -7.49
C ILE A 6 16.42 -1.55 -7.65
N TYR A 7 15.65 -1.25 -8.70
CA TYR A 7 14.36 -1.89 -8.95
C TYR A 7 14.48 -3.36 -9.38
N ASN A 8 15.68 -3.83 -9.73
CA ASN A 8 15.95 -5.24 -10.04
C ASN A 8 16.18 -6.10 -8.78
N LEU A 9 16.21 -5.52 -7.59
CA LEU A 9 16.22 -6.30 -6.35
C LEU A 9 14.88 -7.04 -6.21
N SER A 10 14.96 -8.35 -6.00
CA SER A 10 13.79 -9.21 -5.82
C SER A 10 13.33 -9.19 -4.37
N TYR A 11 12.03 -9.05 -4.17
CA TYR A 11 11.39 -9.01 -2.86
C TYR A 11 10.11 -9.84 -2.86
N GLY A 12 9.76 -10.36 -1.68
CA GLY A 12 8.40 -10.80 -1.39
C GLY A 12 7.50 -9.62 -1.03
N VAL A 13 6.24 -9.92 -0.73
CA VAL A 13 5.31 -8.99 -0.08
C VAL A 13 4.82 -9.63 1.20
N PHE A 14 4.89 -8.88 2.29
CA PHE A 14 4.62 -9.37 3.64
C PHE A 14 3.63 -8.46 4.35
N MET A 15 2.83 -9.05 5.24
CA MET A 15 2.11 -8.30 6.27
C MET A 15 2.82 -8.53 7.59
N LEU A 16 3.42 -7.47 8.13
CA LEU A 16 4.07 -7.46 9.43
C LEU A 16 3.07 -6.94 10.46
N SER A 17 2.73 -7.76 11.45
CA SER A 17 1.90 -7.38 12.59
C SER A 17 2.69 -7.49 13.89
N THR A 18 2.30 -6.67 14.85
CA THR A 18 2.89 -6.65 16.19
C THR A 18 1.82 -6.22 17.19
N ARG A 19 2.10 -6.42 18.47
CA ARG A 19 1.32 -5.85 19.56
C ARG A 19 2.24 -5.26 20.63
N SER A 20 1.79 -4.20 21.28
CA SER A 20 2.38 -3.66 22.49
C SER A 20 1.29 -3.44 23.53
N GLY A 21 1.30 -4.23 24.61
CA GLY A 21 0.15 -4.36 25.50
C GLY A 21 -1.11 -4.80 24.74
N GLU A 22 -2.19 -4.04 24.88
CA GLU A 22 -3.47 -4.26 24.20
C GLU A 22 -3.51 -3.72 22.76
N LYS A 23 -2.54 -2.89 22.37
CA LYS A 23 -2.52 -2.27 21.05
C LYS A 23 -1.96 -3.23 20.03
N VAL A 24 -2.74 -3.54 19.01
CA VAL A 24 -2.35 -4.37 17.88
C VAL A 24 -2.31 -3.52 16.62
N ASN A 25 -1.29 -3.71 15.78
CA ASN A 25 -1.25 -3.07 14.48
C ASN A 25 -0.43 -3.88 13.47
N GLY A 26 -0.59 -3.58 12.17
CA GLY A 26 0.15 -4.19 11.09
C GLY A 26 0.36 -3.27 9.90
N CYS A 27 1.37 -3.57 9.10
CA CYS A 27 1.69 -2.86 7.87
C CYS A 27 2.15 -3.82 6.77
N ILE A 28 2.02 -3.39 5.52
CA ILE A 28 2.66 -4.08 4.40
C ILE A 28 4.13 -3.67 4.31
N THR A 29 5.02 -4.63 4.15
CA THR A 29 6.44 -4.42 3.84
C THR A 29 6.88 -5.41 2.77
N ASN A 30 7.87 -5.05 1.97
CA ASN A 30 8.53 -5.95 1.02
C ASN A 30 9.95 -6.33 1.47
N THR A 31 10.49 -5.65 2.48
CA THR A 31 11.91 -5.76 2.84
C THR A 31 12.05 -6.72 4.02
N CYS A 32 12.12 -8.01 3.70
CA CYS A 32 12.47 -9.08 4.63
C CYS A 32 13.36 -10.12 3.95
N MET A 33 14.36 -10.64 4.67
CA MET A 33 15.20 -11.75 4.23
C MET A 33 15.74 -12.55 5.42
N GLN A 34 16.02 -13.83 5.22
CA GLN A 34 16.80 -14.61 6.18
C GLN A 34 18.26 -14.16 6.16
N VAL A 35 18.86 -13.99 7.34
CA VAL A 35 20.24 -13.52 7.51
C VAL A 35 21.13 -14.47 8.32
N ALA A 36 20.55 -15.44 9.02
CA ALA A 36 21.29 -16.52 9.68
C ALA A 36 20.48 -17.81 9.75
N GLY A 37 21.17 -18.95 9.82
CA GLY A 37 20.58 -20.28 9.91
C GLY A 37 20.67 -20.97 11.28
N ASN A 38 21.54 -20.49 12.18
CA ASN A 38 21.68 -21.04 13.54
C ASN A 38 22.18 -19.98 14.55
N PRO A 39 21.31 -19.39 15.40
CA PRO A 39 19.85 -19.52 15.34
C PRO A 39 19.30 -18.93 14.03
N VAL A 40 18.10 -19.35 13.63
CA VAL A 40 17.43 -18.82 12.43
C VAL A 40 17.09 -17.35 12.68
N ARG A 41 17.61 -16.45 11.83
CA ARG A 41 17.34 -15.02 11.95
C ARG A 41 16.85 -14.42 10.65
N VAL A 42 15.95 -13.45 10.76
CA VAL A 42 15.46 -12.62 9.66
C VAL A 42 15.80 -11.16 9.92
N ALA A 43 16.02 -10.42 8.84
CA ALA A 43 16.14 -8.97 8.83
C ALA A 43 14.88 -8.37 8.21
N ILE A 44 14.28 -7.39 8.88
CA ILE A 44 13.06 -6.70 8.42
C ILE A 44 13.31 -5.19 8.50
N SER A 45 13.07 -4.48 7.41
CA SER A 45 13.15 -3.01 7.40
C SER A 45 11.74 -2.41 7.41
N VAL A 46 11.49 -1.49 8.35
CA VAL A 46 10.18 -0.86 8.54
C VAL A 46 10.34 0.65 8.57
N LEU A 47 9.48 1.34 7.81
CA LEU A 47 9.46 2.80 7.74
C LEU A 47 9.19 3.40 9.12
N ASN A 48 10.01 4.38 9.54
CA ASN A 48 9.93 4.98 10.87
C ASN A 48 8.59 5.69 11.14
N THR A 49 7.87 6.12 10.10
CA THR A 49 6.55 6.75 10.24
C THR A 49 5.42 5.76 10.45
N ASN A 50 5.63 4.46 10.19
CA ASN A 50 4.61 3.44 10.40
C ASN A 50 4.37 3.22 11.89
N TYR A 51 3.12 3.24 12.34
CA TYR A 51 2.79 2.91 13.72
C TYR A 51 3.25 1.49 14.13
N THR A 52 3.26 0.55 13.19
CA THR A 52 3.82 -0.79 13.40
C THR A 52 5.30 -0.73 13.81
N CYS A 53 6.07 0.24 13.30
CA CYS A 53 7.48 0.41 13.66
C CYS A 53 7.63 0.84 15.13
N ASP A 54 6.81 1.78 15.60
CA ASP A 54 6.82 2.20 17.01
C ASP A 54 6.48 1.04 17.94
N LEU A 55 5.39 0.32 17.64
CA LEU A 55 4.97 -0.80 18.47
C LEU A 55 6.01 -1.93 18.46
N LEU A 56 6.68 -2.16 17.33
CA LEU A 56 7.73 -3.17 17.23
C LEU A 56 9.01 -2.77 18.00
N LYS A 57 9.36 -1.49 18.01
CA LYS A 57 10.47 -0.96 18.85
C LYS A 57 10.19 -1.16 20.33
N GLU A 58 8.93 -1.03 20.74
CA GLU A 58 8.52 -1.19 22.14
C GLU A 58 8.41 -2.67 22.54
N SER A 59 7.74 -3.47 21.72
CA SER A 59 7.40 -4.86 22.07
C SER A 59 8.49 -5.87 21.75
N GLY A 60 9.26 -5.62 20.69
CA GLY A 60 10.25 -6.54 20.16
C GLY A 60 9.67 -7.86 19.65
N ILE A 61 8.36 -8.00 19.46
CA ILE A 61 7.70 -9.23 18.99
C ILE A 61 6.84 -8.97 17.77
N PHE A 62 6.77 -9.91 16.85
CA PHE A 62 5.95 -9.78 15.64
C PHE A 62 5.50 -11.13 15.09
N ALA A 63 4.46 -11.06 14.25
CA ALA A 63 4.13 -12.09 13.27
C ALA A 63 4.28 -11.51 11.86
N LEU A 64 4.96 -12.25 10.98
CA LEU A 64 5.21 -11.89 9.59
C LEU A 64 4.51 -12.87 8.68
N SER A 65 3.40 -12.44 8.07
CA SER A 65 2.70 -13.23 7.06
C SER A 65 3.35 -13.05 5.68
N ILE A 66 3.73 -14.16 5.06
CA ILE A 66 4.25 -14.22 3.69
C ILE A 66 3.05 -14.28 2.76
N LEU A 67 2.69 -13.15 2.14
CA LEU A 67 1.50 -13.07 1.31
C LEU A 67 1.68 -13.94 0.06
N ASP A 68 0.59 -14.56 -0.39
CA ASP A 68 0.60 -15.44 -1.55
C ASP A 68 -0.08 -14.79 -2.77
N GLN A 69 -0.03 -15.47 -3.91
CA GLN A 69 -0.61 -14.98 -5.17
C GLN A 69 -2.14 -14.76 -5.13
N THR A 70 -2.84 -15.21 -4.09
CA THR A 70 -4.28 -14.94 -3.90
C THR A 70 -4.54 -13.59 -3.23
N CYS A 71 -3.50 -12.93 -2.72
CA CYS A 71 -3.62 -11.65 -2.02
C CYS A 71 -4.17 -10.55 -2.93
N SER A 72 -5.29 -9.96 -2.50
CA SER A 72 -5.97 -8.90 -3.23
C SER A 72 -5.34 -7.52 -3.00
N PHE A 73 -5.54 -6.60 -3.94
CA PHE A 73 -5.19 -5.20 -3.72
C PHE A 73 -5.96 -4.58 -2.55
N ALA A 74 -7.19 -5.02 -2.28
CA ALA A 74 -7.98 -4.54 -1.13
C ALA A 74 -7.27 -4.87 0.20
N THR A 75 -6.72 -6.07 0.33
CA THR A 75 -5.93 -6.50 1.49
C THR A 75 -4.69 -5.60 1.66
N ILE A 76 -3.94 -5.37 0.57
CA ILE A 76 -2.76 -4.51 0.58
C ILE A 76 -3.12 -3.07 0.92
N LYS A 77 -4.21 -2.54 0.36
CA LYS A 77 -4.71 -1.19 0.63
C LYS A 77 -5.06 -1.04 2.11
N HIS A 78 -5.81 -2.00 2.67
CA HIS A 78 -6.22 -1.98 4.07
C HIS A 78 -5.03 -1.96 5.04
N PHE A 79 -4.01 -2.79 4.83
CA PHE A 79 -2.87 -2.82 5.76
C PHE A 79 -1.77 -1.81 5.41
N GLY A 80 -1.64 -1.38 4.15
CA GLY A 80 -0.52 -0.59 3.65
C GLY A 80 -0.80 0.89 3.39
N PHE A 81 -2.05 1.33 3.27
CA PHE A 81 -2.40 2.69 2.81
C PHE A 81 -3.12 3.53 3.87
N GLN A 82 -3.14 3.05 5.12
CA GLN A 82 -3.68 3.76 6.27
C GLN A 82 -2.79 3.59 7.51
N SER A 83 -2.85 4.56 8.39
CA SER A 83 -2.09 4.57 9.65
C SER A 83 -2.90 3.91 10.75
N GLY A 84 -2.25 3.00 11.50
CA GLY A 84 -2.89 2.37 12.67
C GLY A 84 -3.08 3.32 13.86
N ARG A 85 -2.62 4.58 13.76
CA ARG A 85 -2.91 5.61 14.77
C ARG A 85 -4.33 6.14 14.64
N ASP A 86 -4.85 6.14 13.41
CA ASP A 86 -6.12 6.76 13.07
C ASP A 86 -7.21 5.72 12.83
N VAL A 87 -6.82 4.48 12.48
CA VAL A 87 -7.73 3.39 12.15
C VAL A 87 -7.31 2.12 12.90
N ASP A 88 -8.25 1.50 13.59
CA ASP A 88 -8.07 0.12 14.05
C ASP A 88 -8.22 -0.83 12.86
N LYS A 89 -7.08 -1.32 12.36
CA LYS A 89 -7.04 -2.19 11.18
C LYS A 89 -7.58 -3.60 11.46
N PHE A 90 -7.77 -3.98 12.73
CA PHE A 90 -8.14 -5.34 13.14
C PHE A 90 -9.53 -5.43 13.76
N ALA A 91 -10.18 -4.29 14.09
CA ALA A 91 -11.48 -4.24 14.77
C ALA A 91 -12.54 -5.19 14.18
N ASP A 92 -12.66 -5.24 12.84
CA ASP A 92 -13.68 -6.02 12.14
C ASP A 92 -13.14 -7.33 11.54
N LEU A 93 -11.92 -7.74 11.91
CA LEU A 93 -11.24 -8.91 11.33
C LEU A 93 -11.05 -10.02 12.36
N GLN A 94 -11.66 -11.17 12.11
CA GLN A 94 -11.37 -12.40 12.85
C GLN A 94 -10.13 -13.07 12.25
N MET A 95 -8.97 -12.80 12.85
CA MET A 95 -7.69 -13.32 12.39
C MET A 95 -7.15 -14.38 13.36
N PRO A 96 -6.51 -15.45 12.84
CA PRO A 96 -5.76 -16.37 13.70
C PRO A 96 -4.60 -15.63 14.37
N LYS A 97 -4.18 -16.13 15.54
CA LYS A 97 -3.09 -15.56 16.34
C LYS A 97 -1.91 -16.51 16.42
N ASP A 98 -0.72 -15.96 16.50
CA ASP A 98 0.52 -16.71 16.69
C ASP A 98 0.73 -17.11 18.17
N CYS A 99 1.89 -17.70 18.46
CA CYS A 99 2.30 -18.08 19.82
C CYS A 99 2.48 -16.90 20.79
N ASN A 100 2.45 -15.66 20.30
CA ASN A 100 2.53 -14.43 21.08
C ASN A 100 1.21 -13.67 21.11
N ASP A 101 0.08 -14.25 20.72
CA ASP A 101 -1.23 -13.59 20.58
C ASP A 101 -1.29 -12.45 19.54
N ILE A 102 -0.37 -12.43 18.59
CA ILE A 102 -0.32 -11.45 17.50
C ILE A 102 -1.13 -12.00 16.32
N PRO A 103 -2.13 -11.25 15.80
CA PRO A 103 -2.90 -11.71 14.66
C PRO A 103 -2.07 -11.73 13.37
N TYR A 104 -2.29 -12.73 12.53
CA TYR A 104 -1.61 -12.89 11.23
C TYR A 104 -2.60 -13.22 10.11
N MET A 105 -2.18 -13.00 8.85
CA MET A 105 -3.02 -13.22 7.67
C MET A 105 -3.23 -14.72 7.44
N GLY A 106 -4.43 -15.23 7.71
CA GLY A 106 -4.73 -16.66 7.61
C GLY A 106 -5.20 -17.15 6.23
N TRP A 107 -5.57 -16.25 5.31
CA TRP A 107 -6.27 -16.62 4.06
C TRP A 107 -5.64 -16.06 2.77
N ASN A 108 -4.73 -15.09 2.86
CA ASN A 108 -4.00 -14.52 1.71
C ASN A 108 -2.48 -14.62 1.91
N ALA A 109 -2.04 -15.65 2.62
CA ALA A 109 -0.64 -15.90 2.91
C ALA A 109 -0.37 -17.40 2.86
N CYS A 110 0.80 -17.77 2.37
CA CYS A 110 1.23 -19.17 2.30
C CYS A 110 1.93 -19.62 3.59
N ALA A 111 2.48 -18.68 4.37
CA ALA A 111 3.15 -18.98 5.63
C ALA A 111 3.13 -17.79 6.59
N VAL A 112 3.40 -18.07 7.87
CA VAL A 112 3.64 -17.07 8.92
C VAL A 112 4.92 -17.42 9.68
N ILE A 113 5.69 -16.40 10.02
CA ILE A 113 6.87 -16.48 10.88
C ILE A 113 6.62 -15.62 12.12
N SER A 114 6.77 -16.21 13.30
CA SER A 114 6.76 -15.48 14.57
C SER A 114 8.20 -15.21 14.98
N GLY A 115 8.49 -13.98 15.41
CA GLY A 115 9.86 -13.61 15.73
C GLY A 115 9.99 -12.64 16.89
N LYS A 116 11.20 -12.65 17.46
CA LYS A 116 11.63 -11.75 18.53
C LYS A 116 12.83 -10.94 18.07
N VAL A 117 12.72 -9.62 18.12
CA VAL A 117 13.79 -8.67 17.82
C VAL A 117 14.93 -8.88 18.81
N VAL A 118 16.14 -9.03 18.27
CA VAL A 118 17.39 -9.13 19.03
C VAL A 118 18.31 -7.92 18.81
N GLU A 119 18.18 -7.24 17.67
CA GLU A 119 18.90 -6.00 17.37
C GLU A 119 18.02 -5.05 16.56
N GLN A 120 18.25 -3.75 16.74
CA GLN A 120 17.62 -2.70 15.93
C GLN A 120 18.65 -1.64 15.54
N HIS A 121 18.59 -1.18 14.29
CA HIS A 121 19.52 -0.21 13.72
C HIS A 121 18.73 0.87 12.96
N ASP A 122 18.90 2.13 13.34
CA ASP A 122 18.29 3.25 12.61
C ASP A 122 19.05 3.52 11.31
N LEU A 123 18.34 3.49 10.19
CA LEU A 123 18.84 3.78 8.84
C LEU A 123 18.35 5.16 8.34
N GLY A 124 17.88 6.01 9.25
CA GLY A 124 17.34 7.34 8.98
C GLY A 124 15.85 7.31 8.67
N THR A 125 15.47 6.81 7.50
CA THR A 125 14.03 6.74 7.12
C THR A 125 13.35 5.47 7.62
N HIS A 126 14.13 4.41 7.84
CA HIS A 126 13.65 3.10 8.28
C HIS A 126 14.44 2.65 9.50
N THR A 127 13.86 1.80 10.31
CA THR A 127 14.59 0.98 11.28
C THR A 127 14.72 -0.43 10.73
N LEU A 128 15.95 -0.95 10.74
CA LEU A 128 16.24 -2.35 10.47
C LEU A 128 16.16 -3.14 11.77
N PHE A 129 15.37 -4.20 11.78
CA PHE A 129 15.27 -5.14 12.89
C PHE A 129 15.91 -6.45 12.48
N ILE A 130 16.83 -6.96 13.31
CA ILE A 130 17.28 -8.35 13.25
C ILE A 130 16.51 -9.11 14.31
N ALA A 131 15.89 -10.21 13.91
CA ALA A 131 15.05 -11.00 14.78
C ALA A 131 15.36 -12.49 14.69
N GLU A 132 15.28 -13.15 15.83
CA GLU A 132 15.29 -14.60 15.92
C GLU A 132 13.89 -15.15 15.62
N VAL A 133 13.82 -16.20 14.80
CA VAL A 133 12.57 -16.90 14.49
C VAL A 133 12.26 -17.85 15.64
N VAL A 134 11.09 -17.67 16.27
CA VAL A 134 10.66 -18.47 17.42
C VAL A 134 9.61 -19.52 17.04
N ASP A 135 8.86 -19.29 15.97
CA ASP A 135 7.92 -20.26 15.39
C ASP A 135 7.71 -19.94 13.90
N ALA A 136 7.30 -20.94 13.12
CA ALA A 136 6.92 -20.77 11.73
C ALA A 136 5.90 -21.83 11.31
N LYS A 137 4.89 -21.41 10.55
CA LYS A 137 3.81 -22.28 10.10
C LYS A 137 3.53 -22.10 8.61
N LEU A 138 3.44 -23.22 7.89
CA LEU A 138 2.87 -23.26 6.56
C LEU A 138 1.34 -23.19 6.67
N ILE A 139 0.73 -22.26 5.94
CA ILE A 139 -0.72 -22.05 5.89
C ILE A 139 -1.32 -22.83 4.71
N ASN A 140 -0.66 -22.77 3.55
CA ASN A 140 -1.05 -23.47 2.32
C ASN A 140 0.17 -23.62 1.37
N GLU A 141 -0.04 -24.25 0.21
CA GLU A 141 1.02 -24.50 -0.80
C GLU A 141 1.04 -23.46 -1.95
N ASN A 142 0.29 -22.36 -1.85
CA ASN A 142 0.29 -21.32 -2.87
C ASN A 142 1.68 -20.66 -2.98
N ALA A 143 2.05 -20.26 -4.19
CA ALA A 143 3.28 -19.52 -4.41
C ALA A 143 3.24 -18.14 -3.70
N PRO A 144 4.37 -17.68 -3.11
CA PRO A 144 4.44 -16.37 -2.48
C PRO A 144 4.25 -15.25 -3.53
N LEU A 145 3.64 -14.14 -3.10
CA LEU A 145 3.52 -12.93 -3.89
C LEU A 145 4.87 -12.20 -3.91
N THR A 146 5.45 -12.07 -5.10
CA THR A 146 6.64 -11.25 -5.30
C THR A 146 6.25 -9.78 -5.48
N TYR A 147 7.15 -8.87 -5.15
CA TYR A 147 6.92 -7.44 -5.37
C TYR A 147 6.79 -7.09 -6.87
N ALA A 148 7.46 -7.85 -7.74
CA ALA A 148 7.31 -7.73 -9.20
C ALA A 148 5.90 -8.14 -9.67
N ASP A 149 5.38 -9.25 -9.14
CA ASP A 149 3.99 -9.67 -9.40
C ASP A 149 2.98 -8.67 -8.84
N TYR A 150 3.23 -8.11 -7.65
CA TYR A 150 2.40 -7.04 -7.10
C TYR A 150 2.30 -5.85 -8.07
N GLN A 151 3.43 -5.34 -8.58
CA GLN A 151 3.44 -4.18 -9.48
C GLN A 151 2.74 -4.43 -10.81
N THR A 152 2.77 -5.67 -11.31
CA THR A 152 2.30 -6.01 -12.67
C THR A 152 0.91 -6.60 -12.71
N LYS A 153 0.48 -7.32 -11.66
CA LYS A 153 -0.75 -8.12 -11.63
C LYS A 153 -1.75 -7.67 -10.58
N VAL A 154 -1.29 -7.17 -9.43
CA VAL A 154 -2.17 -6.88 -8.28
C VAL A 154 -2.49 -5.39 -8.17
N LYS A 155 -1.47 -4.54 -8.28
CA LYS A 155 -1.63 -3.09 -8.20
C LYS A 155 -2.47 -2.61 -9.39
N PRO A 156 -3.58 -1.89 -9.16
CA PRO A 156 -4.33 -1.28 -10.24
C PRO A 156 -3.40 -0.42 -11.07
N LYS A 157 -3.41 -0.65 -12.39
CA LYS A 157 -2.78 0.29 -13.31
C LYS A 157 -3.49 1.60 -13.11
N ALA A 158 -2.73 2.69 -12.95
CA ALA A 158 -3.32 4.01 -13.01
C ALA A 158 -4.13 4.05 -14.31
N GLU A 159 -5.43 4.36 -14.19
CA GLU A 159 -6.16 4.78 -15.38
C GLU A 159 -5.32 5.88 -16.02
N PRO A 160 -5.12 5.85 -17.35
CA PRO A 160 -4.51 6.99 -18.00
C PRO A 160 -5.33 8.18 -17.53
N LYS A 161 -4.69 9.09 -16.77
CA LYS A 161 -5.28 10.41 -16.54
C LYS A 161 -5.74 10.83 -17.92
N ALA A 162 -7.04 11.13 -18.07
CA ALA A 162 -7.55 11.70 -19.31
C ALA A 162 -6.49 12.69 -19.75
N GLN A 163 -5.83 12.38 -20.88
CA GLN A 163 -4.69 13.15 -21.34
C GLN A 163 -5.08 14.61 -21.24
N ASP A 164 -4.13 15.48 -20.90
CA ASP A 164 -4.27 16.95 -20.96
C ASP A 164 -4.69 17.36 -22.38
N LYS A 165 -5.92 17.04 -22.77
CA LYS A 165 -6.50 17.42 -24.03
C LYS A 165 -6.76 18.89 -23.87
N LYS A 166 -6.10 19.67 -24.71
CA LYS A 166 -6.26 21.12 -24.71
C LYS A 166 -7.74 21.42 -24.95
N ILE A 167 -8.32 22.24 -24.08
CA ILE A 167 -9.66 22.79 -24.33
C ILE A 167 -9.52 23.68 -25.56
N VAL A 168 -10.25 23.35 -26.61
CA VAL A 168 -10.29 24.11 -27.88
C VAL A 168 -11.54 24.98 -27.99
N GLY A 169 -12.53 24.75 -27.13
CA GLY A 169 -13.74 25.55 -27.09
C GLY A 169 -14.64 25.17 -25.93
N TRP A 170 -15.79 25.83 -25.86
CA TRP A 170 -16.83 25.61 -24.85
C TRP A 170 -18.19 25.51 -25.54
N ARG A 171 -18.94 24.45 -25.27
CA ARG A 171 -20.26 24.21 -25.87
C ARG A 171 -21.36 24.53 -24.86
N CYS A 172 -22.32 25.35 -25.26
CA CYS A 172 -23.54 25.59 -24.50
C CYS A 172 -24.42 24.33 -24.50
N ARG A 173 -24.77 23.82 -23.31
CA ARG A 173 -25.60 22.61 -23.14
C ARG A 173 -27.07 22.82 -23.53
N ILE A 174 -27.52 24.07 -23.63
CA ILE A 174 -28.93 24.42 -23.91
C ILE A 174 -29.20 24.45 -25.42
N CYS A 175 -28.33 25.09 -26.20
CA CYS A 175 -28.55 25.34 -27.63
C CYS A 175 -27.43 24.83 -28.54
N ASN A 176 -26.40 24.19 -27.98
CA ASN A 176 -25.22 23.69 -28.69
C ASN A 176 -24.35 24.75 -29.38
N TYR A 177 -24.51 26.04 -29.05
CA TYR A 177 -23.55 27.07 -29.48
C TYR A 177 -22.14 26.74 -28.99
N VAL A 178 -21.13 26.91 -29.83
CA VAL A 178 -19.71 26.69 -29.47
C VAL A 178 -18.97 28.01 -29.46
N TYR A 179 -18.37 28.33 -28.32
CA TYR A 179 -17.37 29.38 -28.17
C TYR A 179 -15.99 28.80 -28.47
N GLU A 180 -15.26 29.38 -29.40
CA GLU A 180 -13.91 28.94 -29.77
C GLU A 180 -12.87 29.66 -28.90
N GLY A 181 -12.20 28.92 -28.01
CA GLY A 181 -11.26 29.47 -27.06
C GLY A 181 -10.97 28.52 -25.91
N SER A 182 -9.74 28.51 -25.42
CA SER A 182 -9.33 27.64 -24.31
C SER A 182 -9.93 28.08 -22.97
N GLU A 183 -10.30 29.36 -22.84
CA GLU A 183 -10.86 29.95 -21.62
C GLU A 183 -12.15 30.70 -21.95
N LEU A 184 -13.22 30.39 -21.21
CA LEU A 184 -14.51 31.06 -21.30
C LEU A 184 -14.52 32.24 -20.31
N PRO A 185 -14.74 33.49 -20.76
CA PRO A 185 -14.84 34.64 -19.87
C PRO A 185 -15.96 34.47 -18.84
N ALA A 186 -15.74 34.85 -17.58
CA ALA A 186 -16.68 34.61 -16.48
C ALA A 186 -18.04 35.33 -16.63
N ASP A 187 -18.08 36.39 -17.44
CA ASP A 187 -19.25 37.19 -17.77
C ASP A 187 -19.86 36.82 -19.14
N PHE A 188 -19.35 35.77 -19.78
CA PHE A 188 -19.84 35.35 -21.09
C PHE A 188 -21.28 34.85 -21.01
N THR A 189 -22.11 35.37 -21.92
CA THR A 189 -23.51 34.97 -22.08
C THR A 189 -23.70 34.39 -23.47
N CYS A 190 -24.34 33.22 -23.55
CA CYS A 190 -24.59 32.56 -24.83
C CYS A 190 -25.39 33.48 -25.78
N PRO A 191 -24.88 33.77 -27.00
CA PRO A 191 -25.56 34.68 -27.92
C PRO A 191 -26.85 34.10 -28.53
N ILE A 192 -27.07 32.78 -28.41
CA ILE A 192 -28.26 32.12 -28.97
C ILE A 192 -29.38 32.00 -27.93
N CYS A 193 -29.09 31.53 -26.70
CA CYS A 193 -30.11 31.28 -25.69
C CYS A 193 -30.08 32.23 -24.48
N GLY A 194 -29.04 33.05 -24.33
CA GLY A 194 -28.94 34.01 -23.23
C GLY A 194 -28.54 33.43 -21.87
N HIS A 195 -28.16 32.14 -21.79
CA HIS A 195 -27.67 31.52 -20.56
C HIS A 195 -26.20 31.85 -20.27
N GLY A 196 -25.83 31.90 -18.99
CA GLY A 196 -24.49 32.22 -18.54
C GLY A 196 -23.49 31.06 -18.66
N VAL A 197 -22.26 31.31 -18.20
CA VAL A 197 -21.13 30.36 -18.24
C VAL A 197 -21.38 29.04 -17.54
N GLU A 198 -22.29 29.01 -16.56
CA GLU A 198 -22.70 27.82 -15.82
C GLU A 198 -23.27 26.72 -16.72
N ASP A 199 -23.77 27.09 -17.90
CA ASP A 199 -24.38 26.21 -18.89
C ASP A 199 -23.45 25.80 -20.04
N PHE A 200 -22.15 26.05 -19.91
CA PHE A 200 -21.14 25.62 -20.86
C PHE A 200 -20.33 24.43 -20.37
N GLU A 201 -19.93 23.56 -21.30
CA GLU A 201 -19.02 22.43 -21.06
C GLU A 201 -17.80 22.50 -22.00
N PRO A 202 -16.61 22.05 -21.56
CA PRO A 202 -15.41 22.12 -22.38
C PRO A 202 -15.45 21.16 -23.56
N VAL A 203 -14.96 21.62 -24.71
CA VAL A 203 -14.70 20.85 -25.92
C VAL A 203 -13.19 20.63 -26.03
N TYR A 204 -12.81 19.37 -26.16
CA TYR A 204 -11.42 18.94 -26.17
C TYR A 204 -10.94 18.67 -27.61
N GLU A 205 -9.65 18.91 -27.87
CA GLU A 205 -9.02 18.50 -29.13
C GLU A 205 -9.18 16.97 -29.34
N ALA A 206 -9.54 16.58 -30.56
CA ALA A 206 -9.85 15.20 -30.92
C ALA A 206 -8.63 14.29 -30.78
#